data_AF-A0A373VS98-F1
#
_entry.id   AF-A0A373VS98-F1
#
_cell.length_a   1.000
_cell.length_b   1.000
_cell.length_c   1.000
_cell.angle_alpha   90.00
_cell.angle_beta   90.00
_cell.angle_gamma   90.00
#
_symmetry.space_group_name_H-M   'P 1'
#
loop_
_entity.id
_entity.type
_entity.pdbx_description
1 polymer ?
#
loop_
_entity_poly.entity_id
_entity_poly.type
_entity_poly.pdbx_seq_one_letter_code
_entity_poly.pdbx_strand_id
1 'polypeptide(L)'
;MPTPPKPHIVLINEGKSHRTKAELKQREEAEKALVTGEKLKERKEVKENPAAHKEFRRISKLLKNIEKNDALYEPIINRYCQLQAECKDFEEKREQVFKSMLDLESSKEDFEKNDDIKSYYKMILDMQKNMVNIDKQVQSKRIMLLNIEKENIMTIASALRSIPKKVDEESTDPLKGLNKYG
;
A
#
# COMPACT_ATOMS: atom_id res chain seq x y z
N MET A 1 1.89 14.94 18.60
CA MET A 1 2.93 13.92 18.88
C MET A 1 4.26 14.41 18.35
N PRO A 2 5.37 14.26 19.10
CA PRO A 2 6.69 14.61 18.58
C PRO A 2 7.03 13.74 17.36
N THR A 3 7.73 14.32 16.40
CA THR A 3 8.16 13.65 15.17
C THR A 3 9.07 12.47 15.52
N PRO A 4 8.90 11.28 14.89
CA PRO A 4 9.80 10.16 15.14
C PRO A 4 11.25 10.54 14.90
N PRO A 5 12.19 10.12 15.77
CA PRO A 5 13.58 10.51 15.64
C PRO A 5 14.22 9.80 14.43
N LYS A 6 15.09 10.51 13.69
CA LYS A 6 15.70 10.02 12.43
C LYS A 6 16.46 8.69 12.58
N PRO A 7 16.34 7.74 11.64
CA PRO A 7 17.06 6.45 11.68
C PRO A 7 18.57 6.61 11.80
N HIS A 8 19.25 5.60 12.37
CA HIS A 8 20.70 5.61 12.57
C HIS A 8 21.47 5.90 11.27
N ILE A 9 21.08 5.25 10.16
CA ILE A 9 21.73 5.44 8.85
C ILE A 9 21.61 6.87 8.33
N VAL A 10 20.50 7.56 8.61
CA VAL A 10 20.31 8.96 8.20
C VAL A 10 21.20 9.87 9.04
N LEU A 11 21.33 9.60 10.34
CA LEU A 11 22.18 10.37 11.24
C LEU A 11 23.65 10.29 10.88
N ILE A 12 24.14 9.09 10.53
CA ILE A 12 25.52 8.90 10.05
C ILE A 12 25.74 9.66 8.76
N ASN A 13 24.85 9.49 7.78
CA ASN A 13 25.03 10.10 6.46
C ASN A 13 24.96 11.62 6.48
N GLU A 14 24.10 12.22 7.31
CA GLU A 14 23.99 13.68 7.40
C GLU A 14 25.17 14.32 8.16
N GLY A 15 25.90 13.56 8.98
CA GLY A 15 27.00 14.08 9.83
C GLY A 15 26.60 15.15 10.86
N LYS A 16 25.32 15.55 10.89
CA LYS A 16 24.76 16.62 11.72
C LYS A 16 23.90 16.00 12.83
N SER A 17 24.51 15.64 13.95
CA SER A 17 23.80 15.14 15.13
C SER A 17 24.41 15.65 16.44
N HIS A 18 23.56 16.08 17.38
CA HIS A 18 23.97 16.39 18.76
C HIS A 18 24.20 15.13 19.61
N ARG A 19 23.96 13.94 19.05
CA ARG A 19 24.11 12.67 19.75
C ARG A 19 25.59 12.29 19.86
N THR A 20 25.95 11.75 21.01
CA THR A 20 27.25 11.13 21.26
C THR A 20 27.42 9.83 20.48
N LYS A 21 28.67 9.36 20.33
CA LYS A 21 28.98 8.06 19.72
C LYS A 21 28.28 6.90 20.43
N ALA A 22 28.17 6.97 21.76
CA ALA A 22 27.49 5.96 22.57
C ALA A 22 25.99 5.91 22.26
N GLU A 23 25.32 7.06 22.15
CA GLU A 23 23.90 7.14 21.79
C GLU A 23 23.62 6.68 20.36
N LEU A 24 24.52 6.98 19.41
CA LEU A 24 24.40 6.48 18.03
C LEU A 24 24.52 4.96 17.96
N LYS A 25 25.45 4.37 18.73
CA LYS A 25 25.63 2.92 18.82
C LYS A 25 24.42 2.26 19.49
N GLN A 26 23.97 2.79 20.62
CA GLN A 26 22.76 2.30 21.30
C GLN A 26 21.55 2.31 20.36
N ARG A 27 21.42 3.35 19.54
CA ARG A 27 20.35 3.45 18.54
C ARG A 27 20.46 2.41 17.44
N GLU A 28 21.67 2.19 16.91
CA GLU A 28 21.91 1.16 15.90
C GLU A 28 21.52 -0.24 16.41
N GLU A 29 21.97 -0.56 17.63
CA GLU A 29 21.67 -1.82 18.30
C GLU A 29 20.16 -1.98 18.56
N ALA A 30 19.50 -0.91 19.03
CA ALA A 30 18.06 -0.91 19.23
C ALA A 30 17.28 -1.07 17.91
N GLU A 31 17.69 -0.39 16.83
CA GLU A 31 17.06 -0.54 15.51
C GLU A 31 17.25 -1.96 14.95
N LYS A 32 18.42 -2.57 15.13
CA LYS A 32 18.69 -3.96 14.74
C LYS A 32 17.87 -4.96 15.57
N ALA A 33 17.68 -4.72 16.86
CA ALA A 33 16.90 -5.58 17.75
C ALA A 33 15.40 -5.62 17.41
N LEU A 34 14.89 -4.66 16.62
CA LEU A 34 13.51 -4.66 16.14
C LEU A 34 13.27 -5.65 14.98
N VAL A 35 14.33 -6.17 14.37
CA VAL A 35 14.24 -7.17 13.29
C VAL A 35 14.27 -8.55 13.93
N THR A 36 13.23 -9.35 13.69
CA THR A 36 13.13 -10.71 14.25
C THR A 36 14.05 -11.68 13.51
N GLY A 37 14.33 -11.39 12.23
CA GLY A 37 15.07 -12.28 11.35
C GLY A 37 14.25 -13.48 10.86
N GLU A 38 13.01 -13.63 11.34
CA GLU A 38 12.08 -14.63 10.83
C GLU A 38 11.47 -14.16 9.50
N LYS A 39 11.32 -15.09 8.56
CA LYS A 39 10.74 -14.80 7.24
C LYS A 39 9.22 -14.78 7.33
N LEU A 40 8.60 -13.85 6.61
CA LEU A 40 7.15 -13.77 6.50
C LEU A 40 6.56 -15.05 5.87
N LYS A 41 5.44 -15.53 6.43
CA LYS A 41 4.75 -16.73 5.97
C LYS A 41 3.38 -16.42 5.40
N GLU A 42 2.98 -17.25 4.46
CA GLU A 42 1.66 -17.16 3.87
C GLU A 42 0.65 -17.81 4.79
N ARG A 43 -0.45 -17.10 5.07
CA ARG A 43 -1.56 -17.64 5.85
C ARG A 43 -2.46 -18.53 5.00
N LYS A 44 -3.19 -19.42 5.68
CA LYS A 44 -4.05 -20.40 5.03
C LYS A 44 -5.08 -19.74 4.11
N GLU A 45 -5.75 -18.71 4.58
CA GLU A 45 -6.76 -17.96 3.83
C GLU A 45 -6.18 -17.30 2.56
N VAL A 46 -4.93 -16.84 2.58
CA VAL A 46 -4.24 -16.25 1.42
C VAL A 46 -3.84 -17.33 0.42
N LYS A 47 -3.35 -18.46 0.92
CA LYS A 47 -2.96 -19.59 0.08
C LYS A 47 -4.15 -20.22 -0.66
N GLU A 48 -5.32 -20.24 -0.03
CA GLU A 48 -6.55 -20.79 -0.60
C GLU A 48 -7.19 -19.88 -1.65
N ASN A 49 -6.93 -18.57 -1.62
CA ASN A 49 -7.41 -17.63 -2.64
C ASN A 49 -6.34 -17.45 -3.75
N PRO A 50 -6.58 -17.86 -5.01
CA PRO A 50 -5.57 -17.79 -6.06
C PRO A 50 -5.04 -16.38 -6.37
N ALA A 51 -5.91 -15.37 -6.31
CA ALA A 51 -5.53 -13.98 -6.54
C ALA A 51 -4.66 -13.45 -5.40
N ALA A 52 -5.06 -13.70 -4.15
CA ALA A 52 -4.30 -13.31 -2.97
C ALA A 52 -2.94 -14.05 -2.91
N HIS A 53 -2.93 -15.34 -3.23
CA HIS A 53 -1.72 -16.17 -3.26
C HIS A 53 -0.68 -15.65 -4.25
N LYS A 54 -1.12 -15.31 -5.47
CA LYS A 54 -0.25 -14.73 -6.50
C LYS A 54 0.36 -13.42 -6.03
N GLU A 55 -0.44 -12.58 -5.38
CA GLU A 55 -0.01 -11.29 -4.88
C GLU A 55 0.98 -11.42 -3.71
N PHE A 56 0.71 -12.34 -2.78
CA PHE A 56 1.61 -12.62 -1.66
C PHE A 56 2.98 -13.07 -2.15
N ARG A 57 3.04 -13.98 -3.13
CA ARG A 57 4.32 -14.40 -3.72
C ARG A 57 5.07 -13.24 -4.35
N ARG A 58 4.36 -12.34 -5.05
CA ARG A 58 4.95 -11.14 -5.67
C ARG A 58 5.56 -10.23 -4.60
N ILE A 59 4.78 -9.84 -3.59
CA ILE A 59 5.22 -8.93 -2.52
C ILE A 59 6.33 -9.55 -1.68
N SER A 60 6.20 -10.82 -1.30
CA SER A 60 7.22 -11.54 -0.54
C SER A 60 8.58 -11.50 -1.24
N LYS A 61 8.59 -11.74 -2.57
CA LYS A 61 9.81 -11.64 -3.40
C LYS A 61 10.38 -10.22 -3.40
N LEU A 62 9.54 -9.20 -3.57
CA LEU A 62 9.98 -7.80 -3.58
C LEU A 62 10.56 -7.37 -2.23
N LEU A 63 9.88 -7.69 -1.13
CA LEU A 63 10.35 -7.39 0.24
C LEU A 63 11.66 -8.12 0.57
N LYS A 64 11.84 -9.34 0.05
CA LYS A 64 13.09 -10.08 0.21
C LYS A 64 14.27 -9.36 -0.47
N ASN A 65 14.06 -8.79 -1.65
CA ASN A 65 15.10 -8.08 -2.40
C ASN A 65 15.60 -6.80 -1.70
N ILE A 66 14.78 -6.20 -0.84
CA ILE A 66 15.12 -4.99 -0.06
C ILE A 66 15.39 -5.29 1.42
N GLU A 67 15.53 -6.57 1.78
CA GLU A 67 15.81 -7.02 3.15
C GLU A 67 14.74 -6.56 4.18
N LYS A 68 13.47 -6.50 3.76
CA LYS A 68 12.30 -6.17 4.60
C LYS A 68 11.32 -7.34 4.75
N ASN A 69 11.77 -8.56 4.47
CA ASN A 69 10.97 -9.78 4.56
C ASN A 69 10.90 -10.32 6.01
N ASP A 70 10.38 -9.52 6.93
CA ASP A 70 10.29 -9.88 8.36
C ASP A 70 8.88 -10.39 8.72
N ALA A 71 8.81 -11.40 9.57
CA ALA A 71 7.56 -12.01 10.03
C ALA A 71 6.68 -11.05 10.84
N LEU A 72 7.21 -9.99 11.44
CA LEU A 72 6.38 -8.96 12.08
C LEU A 72 5.40 -8.29 11.11
N TYR A 73 5.76 -8.21 9.82
CA TYR A 73 4.89 -7.65 8.80
C TYR A 73 3.94 -8.68 8.20
N GLU A 74 4.04 -9.96 8.59
CA GLU A 74 3.21 -11.04 8.06
C GLU A 74 1.70 -10.73 8.13
N PRO A 75 1.13 -10.26 9.27
CA PRO A 75 -0.31 -10.01 9.35
C PRO A 75 -0.78 -8.96 8.35
N ILE A 76 -0.01 -7.87 8.20
CA ILE A 76 -0.41 -6.75 7.36
C ILE A 76 -0.25 -7.07 5.87
N ILE A 77 0.80 -7.81 5.50
CA ILE A 77 1.01 -8.26 4.12
C ILE A 77 -0.05 -9.28 3.70
N ASN A 78 -0.39 -10.25 4.55
CA ASN A 78 -1.47 -11.20 4.24
C ASN A 78 -2.82 -10.49 4.09
N ARG A 79 -3.12 -9.51 4.98
CA ARG A 79 -4.33 -8.69 4.87
C ARG A 79 -4.37 -7.85 3.59
N TYR A 80 -3.23 -7.29 3.18
CA TYR A 80 -3.12 -6.57 1.91
C TYR A 80 -3.49 -7.47 0.73
N CYS A 81 -2.95 -8.69 0.69
CA CYS A 81 -3.22 -9.66 -0.38
C CYS A 81 -4.70 -10.06 -0.43
N GLN A 82 -5.34 -10.27 0.73
CA GLN A 82 -6.79 -10.52 0.82
C GLN A 82 -7.60 -9.34 0.28
N LEU A 83 -7.31 -8.12 0.74
CA LEU A 83 -8.02 -6.91 0.29
C LEU A 83 -7.89 -6.69 -1.22
N GLN A 84 -6.74 -7.02 -1.80
CA GLN A 84 -6.56 -6.92 -3.25
C GLN A 84 -7.36 -7.97 -4.01
N ALA A 85 -7.43 -9.21 -3.52
CA ALA A 85 -8.30 -10.24 -4.08
C ALA A 85 -9.78 -9.87 -3.96
N GLU A 86 -10.21 -9.38 -2.80
CA GLU A 86 -11.58 -8.91 -2.59
C GLU A 86 -11.94 -7.77 -3.54
N CYS A 87 -11.05 -6.80 -3.78
CA CYS A 87 -11.29 -5.74 -4.77
C CYS A 87 -11.57 -6.33 -6.15
N LYS A 88 -10.76 -7.31 -6.58
CA LYS A 88 -10.93 -8.00 -7.86
C LYS A 88 -12.29 -8.72 -7.94
N ASP A 89 -12.67 -9.44 -6.88
CA ASP A 89 -13.95 -10.15 -6.82
C ASP A 89 -15.15 -9.18 -6.90
N PHE A 90 -15.05 -8.02 -6.25
CA PHE A 90 -16.09 -6.98 -6.35
C PHE A 90 -16.16 -6.34 -7.74
N GLU A 91 -15.02 -6.12 -8.39
CA GLU A 91 -14.98 -5.62 -9.77
C GLU A 91 -15.62 -6.60 -10.75
N GLU A 92 -15.35 -7.90 -10.60
CA GLU A 92 -15.97 -8.96 -11.41
C GLU A 92 -17.48 -9.04 -11.17
N LYS A 93 -17.94 -8.94 -9.91
CA LYS A 93 -19.38 -8.86 -9.59
C LYS A 93 -20.03 -7.63 -10.21
N ARG A 94 -19.35 -6.48 -10.21
CA ARG A 94 -19.86 -5.27 -10.85
C ARG A 94 -20.05 -5.48 -12.34
N GLU A 95 -19.09 -6.13 -13.00
CA GLU A 95 -19.18 -6.46 -14.43
C GLU A 95 -20.35 -7.42 -14.72
N GLN A 96 -20.60 -8.40 -13.85
CA GLN A 96 -21.75 -9.29 -13.96
C GLN A 96 -23.08 -8.52 -13.87
N VAL A 97 -23.22 -7.62 -12.87
CA VAL A 97 -24.41 -6.77 -12.75
C VAL A 97 -24.60 -5.90 -13.99
N PHE A 98 -23.51 -5.34 -14.54
CA PHE A 98 -23.56 -4.55 -15.77
C PHE A 98 -24.05 -5.38 -16.97
N LYS A 99 -23.55 -6.62 -17.14
CA LYS A 99 -24.02 -7.53 -18.20
C LYS A 99 -25.51 -7.85 -18.05
N SER A 100 -25.95 -8.18 -16.83
CA SER A 100 -27.38 -8.42 -16.55
C SER A 100 -28.25 -7.19 -16.84
N MET A 101 -27.72 -5.98 -16.66
CA MET A 101 -28.43 -4.75 -17.00
C MET A 101 -28.61 -4.61 -18.53
N LEU A 102 -27.58 -4.91 -19.32
CA LEU A 102 -27.66 -4.90 -20.79
C LEU A 102 -28.66 -5.95 -21.32
N ASP A 103 -28.65 -7.15 -20.73
CA ASP A 103 -29.61 -8.20 -21.06
C ASP A 103 -31.04 -7.75 -20.74
N LEU A 104 -31.24 -7.10 -19.59
CA LEU A 104 -32.53 -6.53 -19.19
C LEU A 104 -32.98 -5.42 -20.15
N GLU A 105 -32.09 -4.49 -20.52
CA GLU A 105 -32.38 -3.42 -21.49
C GLU A 105 -32.84 -3.98 -22.85
N SER A 106 -32.25 -5.10 -23.29
CA SER A 106 -32.62 -5.79 -24.53
C SER A 106 -34.03 -6.41 -24.47
N SER A 107 -34.54 -6.69 -23.27
CA SER A 107 -35.89 -7.27 -23.06
C SER A 107 -37.00 -6.23 -22.89
N LYS A 108 -36.69 -4.93 -22.99
CA LYS A 108 -37.64 -3.83 -22.75
C LYS A 108 -38.94 -3.95 -23.53
N GLU A 109 -38.88 -4.30 -24.81
CA GLU A 109 -40.06 -4.44 -25.67
C GLU A 109 -41.02 -5.53 -25.16
N ASP A 110 -40.51 -6.60 -24.56
CA ASP A 110 -41.34 -7.68 -24.03
C ASP A 110 -42.05 -7.26 -22.75
N PHE A 111 -41.43 -6.41 -21.92
CA PHE A 111 -42.11 -5.77 -20.79
C PHE A 111 -43.18 -4.78 -21.24
N GLU A 112 -42.97 -4.05 -22.33
CA GLU A 112 -43.99 -3.17 -22.92
C GLU A 112 -45.19 -3.96 -23.46
N LYS A 113 -44.95 -5.05 -24.20
CA LYS A 113 -46.01 -5.92 -24.72
C LYS A 113 -46.86 -6.55 -23.61
N ASN A 114 -46.27 -6.83 -22.45
CA ASN A 114 -46.94 -7.44 -21.31
C ASN A 114 -47.52 -6.42 -20.31
N ASP A 115 -47.53 -5.11 -20.64
CA ASP A 115 -48.00 -4.01 -19.76
C ASP A 115 -47.29 -3.97 -18.38
N ASP A 116 -46.04 -4.42 -18.32
CA ASP A 116 -45.23 -4.53 -17.08
C ASP A 116 -43.98 -3.62 -17.10
N ILE A 117 -44.06 -2.51 -17.84
CA ILE A 117 -42.94 -1.56 -17.99
C ILE A 117 -42.48 -0.95 -16.65
N LYS A 118 -43.36 -0.91 -15.65
CA LYS A 118 -43.04 -0.44 -14.30
C LYS A 118 -42.03 -1.36 -13.60
N SER A 119 -42.18 -2.67 -13.76
CA SER A 119 -41.26 -3.65 -13.16
C SER A 119 -39.89 -3.59 -13.84
N TYR A 120 -39.85 -3.41 -15.16
CA TYR A 120 -38.62 -3.15 -15.90
C TYR A 120 -37.82 -1.98 -15.31
N TYR A 121 -38.44 -0.80 -15.18
CA TYR A 121 -37.75 0.36 -14.63
C TYR A 121 -37.32 0.17 -13.17
N LYS A 122 -38.11 -0.55 -12.37
CA LYS A 122 -37.74 -0.88 -10.99
C LYS A 122 -36.50 -1.78 -10.96
N MET A 123 -36.45 -2.82 -11.79
CA MET A 123 -35.30 -3.73 -11.88
C MET A 123 -34.03 -3.00 -12.33
N ILE A 124 -34.12 -2.13 -13.34
CA ILE A 124 -33.01 -1.28 -13.78
C ILE A 124 -32.51 -0.40 -12.64
N LEU A 125 -33.41 0.29 -11.93
CA LEU A 125 -33.04 1.16 -10.80
C LEU A 125 -32.35 0.38 -9.68
N ASP A 126 -32.83 -0.83 -9.37
CA ASP A 126 -32.24 -1.65 -8.31
C ASP A 126 -30.87 -2.22 -8.71
N MET A 127 -30.67 -2.60 -9.97
CA MET A 127 -29.35 -2.98 -10.50
C MET A 127 -28.37 -1.80 -10.45
N GLN A 128 -28.80 -0.60 -10.84
CA GLN A 128 -27.98 0.62 -10.76
C GLN A 128 -27.56 0.94 -9.32
N LYS A 129 -28.50 0.84 -8.35
CA LYS A 129 -28.19 1.01 -6.92
C LYS A 129 -27.18 -0.04 -6.44
N ASN A 130 -27.35 -1.29 -6.86
CA ASN A 130 -26.43 -2.37 -6.50
C ASN A 130 -25.02 -2.10 -7.03
N MET A 131 -24.89 -1.65 -8.28
CA MET A 131 -23.62 -1.26 -8.88
C MET A 131 -22.93 -0.14 -8.10
N VAL A 132 -23.67 0.92 -7.74
CA VAL A 132 -23.15 2.02 -6.90
C VAL A 132 -22.69 1.53 -5.52
N ASN A 133 -23.42 0.57 -4.93
CA ASN A 133 -23.03 0.00 -3.64
C ASN A 133 -21.74 -0.83 -3.75
N ILE A 134 -21.59 -1.62 -4.82
CA ILE A 134 -20.34 -2.35 -5.10
C ILE A 134 -19.17 -1.38 -5.25
N ASP A 135 -19.34 -0.30 -6.03
CA ASP A 135 -18.28 0.70 -6.21
C ASP A 135 -17.86 1.35 -4.89
N LYS A 136 -18.82 1.67 -4.00
CA LYS A 136 -18.51 2.20 -2.66
C LYS A 136 -17.67 1.23 -1.83
N GLN A 137 -17.99 -0.07 -1.88
CA GLN A 137 -17.22 -1.09 -1.16
C GLN A 137 -15.80 -1.22 -1.71
N VAL A 138 -15.64 -1.21 -3.04
CA VAL A 138 -14.32 -1.22 -3.70
C VAL A 138 -13.51 0.01 -3.30
N GLN A 139 -14.12 1.20 -3.31
CA GLN A 139 -13.44 2.45 -2.91
C GLN A 139 -12.94 2.40 -1.46
N SER A 140 -13.76 1.91 -0.53
CA SER A 140 -13.35 1.75 0.87
C SER A 140 -12.12 0.84 1.01
N LYS A 141 -12.12 -0.30 0.31
CA LYS A 141 -10.99 -1.24 0.31
C LYS A 141 -9.74 -0.64 -0.34
N ARG A 142 -9.87 0.09 -1.45
CA ARG A 142 -8.74 0.79 -2.11
C ARG A 142 -8.10 1.85 -1.21
N ILE A 143 -8.90 2.57 -0.43
CA ILE A 143 -8.38 3.50 0.58
C ILE A 143 -7.59 2.74 1.66
N MET A 144 -8.10 1.61 2.13
CA MET A 144 -7.37 0.75 3.07
C MET A 144 -6.06 0.23 2.48
N LEU A 145 -6.05 -0.22 1.22
CA LEU A 145 -4.85 -0.66 0.51
C LEU A 145 -3.82 0.48 0.45
N LEU A 146 -4.22 1.68 0.02
CA LEU A 146 -3.33 2.85 -0.05
C LEU A 146 -2.73 3.21 1.31
N ASN A 147 -3.50 3.08 2.40
CA ASN A 147 -3.00 3.33 3.74
C ASN A 147 -1.94 2.30 4.15
N ILE A 148 -2.16 1.01 3.84
CA ILE A 148 -1.15 -0.03 4.04
C ILE A 148 0.11 0.29 3.23
N GLU A 149 -0.04 0.67 1.96
CA GLU A 149 1.08 0.95 1.06
C GLU A 149 1.95 2.10 1.53
N LYS A 150 1.34 3.16 2.08
CA LYS A 150 2.03 4.32 2.64
C LYS A 150 2.89 3.98 3.85
N GLU A 151 2.46 3.02 4.67
CA GLU A 151 3.18 2.62 5.88
C GLU A 151 4.20 1.49 5.64
N ASN A 152 4.04 0.71 4.57
CA ASN A 152 4.85 -0.50 4.32
C ASN A 152 5.81 -0.37 3.13
N ILE A 153 6.28 0.84 2.82
CA ILE A 153 7.34 1.08 1.81
C ILE A 153 6.90 0.68 0.38
N MET A 154 5.59 0.63 0.12
CA MET A 154 5.06 0.23 -1.21
C MET A 154 4.79 1.42 -2.13
N THR A 155 4.78 2.65 -1.59
CA THR A 155 4.73 3.89 -2.39
C THR A 155 6.10 4.51 -2.54
N ILE A 156 6.34 5.22 -3.65
CA ILE A 156 7.59 5.98 -3.87
C ILE A 156 7.85 6.93 -2.69
N ALA A 157 6.84 7.69 -2.26
CA ALA A 157 6.95 8.60 -1.13
C ALA A 157 7.35 7.88 0.17
N SER A 158 6.74 6.72 0.47
CA SER A 158 7.09 5.93 1.65
C SER A 158 8.53 5.39 1.60
N ALA A 159 9.01 4.99 0.42
CA ALA A 159 10.38 4.54 0.23
C ALA A 159 11.41 5.67 0.39
N LEU A 160 11.14 6.84 -0.21
CA LEU A 160 12.03 8.00 -0.14
C LEU A 160 12.24 8.53 1.29
N ARG A 161 11.26 8.38 2.18
CA ARG A 161 11.40 8.76 3.60
C ARG A 161 12.51 7.97 4.32
N SER A 162 12.88 6.80 3.81
CA SER A 162 13.93 5.95 4.38
C SER A 162 15.31 6.19 3.75
N ILE A 163 15.39 6.98 2.68
CA ILE A 163 16.64 7.28 1.98
C ILE A 163 17.24 8.58 2.55
N PRO A 164 18.53 8.59 2.96
CA PRO A 164 19.22 9.80 3.37
C PRO A 164 19.18 10.88 2.29
N LYS A 165 19.13 12.15 2.68
CA LYS A 165 19.34 13.24 1.73
C LYS A 165 20.77 13.14 1.18
N LYS A 166 20.95 13.41 -0.12
CA LYS A 166 22.31 13.65 -0.65
C LYS A 166 22.91 14.80 0.15
N VAL A 167 24.10 14.56 0.69
CA VAL A 167 24.92 15.64 1.24
C VAL A 167 25.38 16.41 0.01
N ASP A 168 24.92 17.65 -0.15
CA ASP A 168 25.63 18.57 -1.02
C ASP A 168 27.05 18.64 -0.48
N GLU A 169 28.06 18.39 -1.33
CA GLU A 169 29.43 18.74 -0.98
C GLU A 169 29.42 20.25 -0.73
N GLU A 170 29.22 20.66 0.53
CA GLU A 170 29.36 22.05 0.93
C GLU A 170 30.78 22.43 0.52
N SER A 171 30.86 23.27 -0.50
CA SER A 171 32.07 23.92 -0.96
C SER A 171 32.81 24.44 0.26
N THR A 172 33.95 23.81 0.53
CA THR A 172 35.11 24.35 1.25
C THR A 172 34.83 25.64 2.04
N ASP A 173 34.69 25.51 3.34
CA ASP A 173 35.21 26.42 4.36
C ASP A 173 35.18 27.94 4.01
N PRO A 174 34.21 28.71 4.55
CA PRO A 174 34.12 30.16 4.38
C PRO A 174 35.40 30.92 4.78
N LEU A 175 36.29 30.32 5.59
CA LEU A 175 37.52 30.94 6.08
C LEU A 175 38.73 30.73 5.14
N LYS A 176 38.64 29.88 4.11
CA LYS A 176 39.74 29.70 3.14
C LYS A 176 39.99 30.91 2.23
N GLY A 177 39.07 31.88 2.19
CA GLY A 177 39.24 33.14 1.47
C GLY A 177 40.05 34.21 2.20
N LEU A 178 40.31 34.05 3.50
CA LEU A 178 40.91 35.12 4.34
C LEU A 178 42.44 35.04 4.45
N ASN A 179 43.07 33.93 4.07
CA ASN A 179 44.54 33.77 4.11
C ASN A 179 45.25 34.13 2.80
N LYS A 180 44.66 34.97 1.95
CA LYS A 180 45.33 35.47 0.72
C LYS A 180 46.02 36.84 0.87
N TYR A 181 46.07 37.39 2.09
CA TYR A 181 46.77 38.66 2.39
C TYR A 181 47.58 38.57 3.69
N GLY A 182 48.50 37.62 3.77
CA GLY A 182 49.53 37.53 4.80
C GLY A 182 50.88 37.25 4.18
#